data_AF-A0A949L494-F1
#
_entry.id   AF-A0A949L494-F1
#
_cell.length_a   1.000
_cell.length_b   1.000
_cell.length_c   1.000
_cell.angle_alpha   90.00
_cell.angle_beta   90.00
_cell.angle_gamma   90.00
#
_symmetry.space_group_name_H-M   'P 1'
#
loop_
_entity.id
_entity.type
_entity.pdbx_description
1 polymer ?
#
loop_
_entity_poly.entity_id
_entity_poly.type
_entity_poly.pdbx_seq_one_letter_code
_entity_poly.pdbx_strand_id
1 'polypeptide(L)'
;MDHLSLIKGQNKMVVKLLWISAFLSFLNNMASVRDIKAAVVIIVFIGGVAMVMSYMVYTNKMIHEVKYLAIAGTYLTVLVFIAFTPGMLSYLTIYIALFILGIYQDQKVIAISAVLSLILSTFAFVFYKEMIFHVRYHNLLSLLAFNFFILLSCCLLVLQGQFSAKVYRELEKTPSNKKIK
;
A
#
# COMPACT_ATOMS: atom_id res chain seq x y z
N MET A 1 -6.56 -5.48 24.81
CA MET A 1 -5.19 -5.76 24.28
C MET A 1 -4.37 -4.48 24.32
N ASP A 2 -3.09 -4.52 24.68
CA ASP A 2 -2.25 -3.30 24.70
C ASP A 2 -2.15 -2.67 23.30
N HIS A 3 -2.53 -1.40 23.17
CA HIS A 3 -2.50 -0.63 21.92
C HIS A 3 -1.14 -0.74 21.19
N LEU A 4 -0.05 -0.82 21.95
CA LEU A 4 1.30 -0.99 21.42
C LEU A 4 1.51 -2.35 20.73
N SER A 5 0.93 -3.42 21.26
CA SER A 5 1.00 -4.77 20.67
C SER A 5 0.25 -4.86 19.34
N LEU A 6 -0.86 -4.12 19.20
CA LEU A 6 -1.62 -4.01 17.96
C LEU A 6 -0.80 -3.32 16.87
N ILE A 7 -0.17 -2.17 17.17
CA ILE A 7 0.66 -1.46 16.21
C ILE A 7 1.87 -2.31 15.78
N LYS A 8 2.51 -3.01 16.71
CA LYS A 8 3.60 -3.96 16.36
C LYS A 8 3.13 -5.05 15.42
N GLY A 9 1.93 -5.60 15.65
CA GLY A 9 1.30 -6.59 14.77
C GLY A 9 1.08 -6.05 13.36
N GLN A 10 0.52 -4.84 13.25
CA GLN A 10 0.29 -4.15 11.98
C GLN A 10 1.61 -3.89 11.22
N ASN A 11 2.61 -3.33 11.90
CA ASN A 11 3.94 -3.08 11.33
C ASN A 11 4.57 -4.37 10.76
N LYS A 12 4.51 -5.47 11.52
CA LYS A 12 5.01 -6.78 11.09
C LYS A 12 4.24 -7.32 9.88
N MET A 13 2.94 -7.08 9.80
CA MET A 13 2.11 -7.49 8.67
C MET A 13 2.44 -6.70 7.40
N VAL A 14 2.61 -5.38 7.50
CA VAL A 14 3.01 -4.51 6.38
C VAL A 14 4.38 -4.93 5.84
N VAL A 15 5.36 -5.20 6.71
CA VAL A 15 6.69 -5.68 6.28
C VAL A 15 6.59 -7.02 5.54
N LYS A 16 5.79 -7.97 6.03
CA LYS A 16 5.57 -9.25 5.33
C LYS A 16 4.97 -9.03 3.95
N LEU A 17 4.00 -8.14 3.82
CA LEU A 17 3.39 -7.82 2.53
C LEU A 17 4.37 -7.15 1.57
N LEU A 18 5.22 -6.24 2.06
CA LEU A 18 6.27 -5.65 1.24
C LEU A 18 7.25 -6.71 0.72
N TRP A 19 7.64 -7.69 1.55
CA TRP A 19 8.47 -8.81 1.10
C TRP A 19 7.77 -9.70 0.08
N ILE A 20 6.48 -9.98 0.25
CA ILE A 20 5.68 -10.71 -0.73
C ILE A 20 5.62 -9.93 -2.05
N SER A 21 5.36 -8.63 -1.99
CA SER A 21 5.34 -7.76 -3.17
C SER A 21 6.71 -7.69 -3.86
N ALA A 22 7.80 -7.63 -3.09
CA ALA A 22 9.17 -7.66 -3.62
C ALA A 22 9.47 -8.98 -4.34
N PHE A 23 9.07 -10.10 -3.73
CA PHE A 23 9.25 -11.43 -4.30
C PHE A 23 8.43 -11.62 -5.58
N LEU A 24 7.15 -11.21 -5.57
CA LEU A 24 6.31 -11.23 -6.78
C LEU A 24 6.86 -10.33 -7.88
N SER A 25 7.37 -9.14 -7.53
CA SER A 25 8.01 -8.24 -8.48
C SER A 25 9.26 -8.86 -9.10
N PHE A 26 10.08 -9.54 -8.30
CA PHE A 26 11.24 -10.28 -8.78
C PHE A 26 10.84 -11.37 -9.78
N LEU A 27 9.85 -12.21 -9.44
CA LEU A 27 9.34 -13.25 -10.33
C LEU A 27 8.78 -12.67 -11.64
N ASN A 28 8.03 -11.57 -11.56
CA ASN A 28 7.49 -10.90 -12.74
C ASN A 28 8.58 -10.34 -13.65
N ASN A 29 9.67 -9.79 -13.08
CA ASN A 29 10.81 -9.31 -13.85
C ASN A 29 11.56 -10.44 -14.54
N MET A 30 11.77 -11.58 -13.86
CA MET A 30 12.36 -12.77 -14.48
C MET A 30 11.52 -13.27 -15.67
N ALA A 31 10.20 -13.24 -15.55
CA ALA A 31 9.30 -13.68 -16.62
C ALA A 31 9.22 -12.68 -17.80
N SER A 32 9.39 -11.38 -17.56
CA SER A 32 9.12 -10.34 -18.57
C SER A 32 10.30 -9.95 -19.46
N VAL A 33 11.52 -10.47 -19.23
CA VAL A 33 12.77 -10.13 -19.99
C VAL A 33 12.78 -8.67 -20.46
N ARG A 34 12.52 -7.74 -19.53
CA ARG A 34 12.63 -6.30 -19.76
C ARG A 34 13.88 -5.82 -19.08
N ASP A 35 14.68 -5.08 -19.84
CA ASP A 35 15.94 -4.40 -19.48
C ASP A 35 16.46 -4.71 -18.06
N ILE A 36 17.53 -5.52 -18.00
CA ILE A 36 18.18 -5.96 -16.76
C ILE A 36 18.49 -4.77 -15.83
N LYS A 37 18.79 -3.60 -16.41
CA LYS A 37 19.09 -2.38 -15.63
C LYS A 37 17.87 -1.90 -14.85
N ALA A 38 16.68 -1.87 -15.47
CA ALA A 38 15.44 -1.48 -14.81
C ALA A 38 15.06 -2.50 -13.73
N ALA A 39 15.21 -3.79 -14.00
CA ALA A 39 14.96 -4.85 -13.02
C ALA A 39 15.85 -4.72 -11.78
N VAL A 40 17.16 -4.47 -11.97
CA VAL A 40 18.10 -4.28 -10.85
C VAL A 40 17.74 -3.05 -10.02
N VAL A 41 17.40 -1.92 -10.66
CA VAL A 41 17.00 -0.70 -9.93
C VAL A 41 15.74 -0.95 -9.09
N ILE A 42 14.74 -1.62 -9.66
CA ILE A 42 13.49 -1.96 -8.96
C ILE A 42 13.76 -2.89 -7.76
N ILE A 43 14.57 -3.94 -7.94
CA ILE A 43 14.92 -4.88 -6.86
C ILE A 43 15.69 -4.18 -5.74
N VAL A 44 16.67 -3.33 -6.09
CA VAL A 44 17.48 -2.60 -5.10
C VAL A 44 16.62 -1.61 -4.32
N PHE A 45 15.74 -0.87 -4.98
CA PHE A 45 14.87 0.09 -4.30
C PHE A 45 13.84 -0.60 -3.41
N ILE A 46 13.11 -1.59 -3.92
CA ILE A 46 12.08 -2.32 -3.15
C ILE A 46 12.74 -3.08 -2.01
N GLY A 47 13.82 -3.81 -2.30
CA GLY A 47 14.58 -4.57 -1.32
C GLY A 47 15.19 -3.67 -0.25
N GLY A 48 15.71 -2.50 -0.64
CA GLY A 48 16.23 -1.49 0.28
C GLY A 48 15.16 -0.95 1.22
N VAL A 49 14.00 -0.53 0.68
CA VAL A 49 12.87 -0.07 1.48
C VAL A 49 12.38 -1.17 2.42
N ALA A 50 12.21 -2.41 1.93
CA ALA A 50 11.79 -3.54 2.73
C ALA A 50 12.79 -3.89 3.83
N MET A 51 14.09 -3.79 3.56
CA MET A 51 15.17 -4.05 4.52
C MET A 51 15.21 -2.99 5.62
N VAL A 52 15.14 -1.70 5.27
CA VAL A 52 15.08 -0.59 6.24
C VAL A 52 13.84 -0.71 7.14
N MET A 53 12.68 -0.97 6.53
CA MET A 53 11.43 -1.21 7.26
C MET A 53 11.53 -2.43 8.18
N SER A 54 12.10 -3.54 7.70
CA SER A 54 12.31 -4.74 8.52
C SER A 54 13.19 -4.43 9.73
N TYR A 55 14.31 -3.73 9.52
CA TYR A 55 15.23 -3.33 10.58
C TYR A 55 14.54 -2.50 11.67
N MET A 56 13.72 -1.50 11.29
CA MET A 56 12.99 -0.69 12.27
C MET A 56 11.91 -1.47 13.02
N VAL A 57 11.23 -2.40 12.36
CA VAL A 57 10.23 -3.26 13.01
C VAL A 57 10.89 -4.23 13.99
N TYR A 58 12.03 -4.85 13.63
CA TYR A 58 12.75 -5.78 14.51
C TYR A 58 13.42 -5.09 15.70
N THR A 59 13.93 -3.87 15.52
CA THR A 59 14.55 -3.09 16.60
C THR A 59 13.54 -2.47 17.57
N ASN A 60 12.24 -2.54 17.29
CA ASN A 60 11.16 -1.94 18.09
C ASN A 60 11.35 -0.44 18.41
N LYS A 61 12.23 0.26 17.70
CA LYS A 61 12.44 1.70 17.86
C LYS A 61 11.35 2.45 17.09
N MET A 62 10.78 3.50 17.69
CA MET A 62 9.85 4.44 17.05
C MET A 62 8.61 3.78 16.42
N ILE A 63 7.94 2.89 17.16
CA ILE A 63 6.79 2.07 16.70
C ILE A 63 5.67 2.89 16.04
N HIS A 64 5.46 4.14 16.50
CA HIS A 64 4.46 5.05 15.92
C HIS A 64 4.91 5.67 14.59
N GLU A 65 6.20 5.96 14.43
CA GLU A 65 6.76 6.63 13.24
C GLU A 65 6.94 5.67 12.05
N VAL A 66 7.02 4.36 12.32
CA VAL A 66 7.11 3.32 11.28
C VAL A 66 5.95 3.42 10.28
N LYS A 67 4.77 3.88 10.72
CA LYS A 67 3.61 4.09 9.83
C LYS A 67 3.89 5.14 8.75
N TYR A 68 4.52 6.25 9.10
CA TYR A 68 4.87 7.32 8.16
C TYR A 68 6.00 6.92 7.22
N LEU A 69 6.99 6.19 7.74
CA LEU A 69 8.02 5.60 6.90
C LEU A 69 7.43 4.58 5.91
N ALA A 70 6.45 3.79 6.34
CA ALA A 70 5.76 2.86 5.47
C ALA A 70 5.05 3.58 4.33
N ILE A 71 4.38 4.72 4.60
CA ILE A 71 3.78 5.56 3.57
C ILE A 71 4.85 6.00 2.57
N ALA A 72 5.93 6.63 3.06
CA ALA A 72 6.98 7.16 2.20
C ALA A 72 7.64 6.06 1.34
N GLY A 73 8.03 4.94 1.96
CA GLY A 73 8.67 3.83 1.27
C GLY A 73 7.76 3.15 0.24
N THR A 74 6.49 2.96 0.58
CA THR A 74 5.52 2.31 -0.34
C THR A 74 5.23 3.21 -1.54
N TYR A 75 5.00 4.50 -1.35
CA TYR A 75 4.72 5.41 -2.47
C TYR A 75 5.96 5.75 -3.30
N LEU A 76 7.14 5.80 -2.68
CA LEU A 76 8.39 5.89 -3.44
C LEU A 76 8.58 4.67 -4.34
N THR A 77 8.26 3.47 -3.84
CA THR A 77 8.27 2.24 -4.63
C THR A 77 7.30 2.34 -5.81
N VAL A 78 6.06 2.78 -5.59
CA VAL A 78 5.06 2.97 -6.65
C VAL A 78 5.57 3.94 -7.72
N LEU A 79 6.20 5.05 -7.31
CA LEU A 79 6.77 6.02 -8.24
C LEU A 79 7.86 5.39 -9.12
N VAL A 80 8.76 4.60 -8.53
CA VAL A 80 9.79 3.85 -9.28
C VAL A 80 9.15 2.89 -10.29
N PHE A 81 8.09 2.17 -9.90
CA PHE A 81 7.39 1.27 -10.83
C PHE A 81 6.80 2.00 -12.04
N ILE A 82 6.13 3.13 -11.81
CA ILE A 82 5.51 3.92 -12.87
C ILE A 82 6.59 4.49 -13.80
N ALA A 83 7.70 4.98 -13.24
CA ALA A 83 8.77 5.61 -14.01
C ALA A 83 9.59 4.63 -14.85
N PHE A 84 9.95 3.46 -14.31
CA PHE A 84 10.86 2.51 -14.98
C PHE A 84 10.13 1.42 -15.76
N THR A 85 8.93 1.05 -15.35
CA THR A 85 8.13 0.01 -16.03
C THR A 85 6.71 0.51 -16.25
N PRO A 86 6.50 1.59 -17.02
CA PRO A 86 5.16 2.12 -17.26
C PRO A 86 4.29 1.05 -17.94
N GLY A 87 3.14 0.79 -17.33
CA GLY A 87 2.15 -0.16 -17.80
C GLY A 87 0.97 -0.25 -16.84
N MET A 88 -0.10 -0.91 -17.28
CA MET A 88 -1.33 -1.03 -16.48
C MET A 88 -1.08 -1.68 -15.12
N LEU A 89 -0.22 -2.71 -15.05
CA LEU A 89 0.12 -3.36 -13.78
C LEU A 89 0.82 -2.42 -12.80
N SER A 90 1.72 -1.57 -13.29
CA SER A 90 2.39 -0.55 -12.48
C SER A 90 1.40 0.49 -11.98
N TYR A 91 0.38 0.84 -12.77
CA TYR A 91 -0.70 1.70 -12.32
C TYR A 91 -1.55 1.06 -11.21
N LEU A 92 -1.85 -0.25 -11.30
CA LEU A 92 -2.55 -0.99 -10.24
C LEU A 92 -1.80 -0.96 -8.91
N THR A 93 -0.47 -0.79 -8.91
CA THR A 93 0.30 -0.71 -7.65
C THR A 93 -0.09 0.48 -6.78
N ILE A 94 -0.66 1.56 -7.36
CA ILE A 94 -1.21 2.69 -6.60
C ILE A 94 -2.33 2.21 -5.65
N TYR A 95 -3.19 1.30 -6.14
CA TYR A 95 -4.27 0.73 -5.34
C TYR A 95 -3.73 -0.26 -4.31
N ILE A 96 -2.79 -1.12 -4.72
CA ILE A 96 -2.16 -2.08 -3.80
C ILE A 96 -1.48 -1.34 -2.64
N ALA A 97 -0.77 -0.24 -2.91
CA ALA A 97 -0.17 0.61 -1.89
C ALA A 97 -1.21 1.14 -0.90
N LEU A 98 -2.35 1.64 -1.41
CA LEU A 98 -3.46 2.13 -0.59
C LEU A 98 -4.01 1.02 0.32
N PHE A 99 -4.18 -0.21 -0.20
CA PHE A 99 -4.63 -1.36 0.60
C PHE A 99 -3.61 -1.81 1.64
N ILE A 100 -2.31 -1.87 1.30
CA ILE A 100 -1.25 -2.22 2.24
C ILE A 100 -1.24 -1.23 3.41
N LEU A 101 -1.32 0.07 3.13
CA LEU A 101 -1.34 1.11 4.17
C LEU A 101 -2.69 1.15 4.91
N GLY A 102 -3.77 0.72 4.28
CA GLY A 102 -5.09 0.53 4.90
C GLY A 102 -5.11 -0.49 6.04
N ILE A 103 -4.13 -1.40 6.14
CA ILE A 103 -4.00 -2.37 7.25
C ILE A 103 -3.78 -1.68 8.59
N TYR A 104 -3.19 -0.48 8.59
CA TYR A 104 -3.07 0.30 9.81
C TYR A 104 -4.42 0.71 10.40
N GLN A 105 -5.50 0.69 9.59
CA GLN A 105 -6.86 1.11 9.96
C GLN A 105 -6.89 2.46 10.67
N ASP A 106 -5.91 3.32 10.35
CA ASP A 106 -5.73 4.64 10.92
C ASP A 106 -6.19 5.66 9.89
N GLN A 107 -7.19 6.47 10.25
CA GLN A 107 -7.78 7.45 9.35
C GLN A 107 -6.75 8.45 8.81
N LYS A 108 -5.74 8.82 9.61
CA LYS A 108 -4.68 9.74 9.17
C LYS A 108 -3.82 9.09 8.10
N VAL A 109 -3.43 7.83 8.31
CA VAL A 109 -2.62 7.06 7.35
C VAL A 109 -3.38 6.86 6.04
N ILE A 110 -4.66 6.49 6.12
CA ILE A 110 -5.51 6.28 4.94
C ILE A 110 -5.70 7.60 4.17
N ALA A 111 -5.96 8.71 4.86
CA ALA A 111 -6.13 10.02 4.23
C ALA A 111 -4.87 10.49 3.49
N ILE A 112 -3.71 10.40 4.15
CA ILE A 112 -2.42 10.75 3.52
C ILE A 112 -2.15 9.86 2.30
N SER A 113 -2.43 8.56 2.43
CA SER A 113 -2.27 7.60 1.34
C SER A 113 -3.20 7.92 0.17
N ALA A 114 -4.47 8.22 0.43
CA ALA A 114 -5.41 8.60 -0.62
C ALA A 114 -4.95 9.84 -1.40
N VAL A 115 -4.45 10.87 -0.70
CA VAL A 115 -3.88 12.07 -1.34
C VAL A 115 -2.67 11.71 -2.21
N LEU A 116 -1.73 10.92 -1.70
CA LEU A 116 -0.57 10.46 -2.46
C LEU A 116 -0.97 9.62 -3.68
N SER A 117 -1.97 8.74 -3.54
CA SER A 117 -2.52 7.96 -4.64
C SER A 117 -3.14 8.85 -5.72
N LEU A 118 -3.87 9.91 -5.35
CA LEU A 118 -4.44 10.86 -6.31
C LEU A 118 -3.35 11.65 -7.05
N ILE A 119 -2.30 12.09 -6.33
CA ILE A 119 -1.16 12.78 -6.93
C ILE A 119 -0.45 11.86 -7.94
N LEU A 120 -0.14 10.63 -7.54
CA LEU A 120 0.54 9.66 -8.41
C LEU A 120 -0.32 9.20 -9.58
N SER A 121 -1.63 9.04 -9.37
CA SER A 121 -2.57 8.73 -10.45
C SER A 121 -2.60 9.83 -11.50
N THR A 122 -2.68 11.08 -11.05
CA THR A 122 -2.65 12.25 -11.93
C THR A 122 -1.31 12.37 -12.64
N PHE A 123 -0.20 12.17 -11.93
CA PHE A 123 1.15 12.13 -12.50
C PHE A 123 1.28 11.04 -13.58
N ALA A 124 0.85 9.81 -13.29
CA ALA A 124 0.86 8.70 -14.23
C ALA A 124 0.02 9.00 -15.48
N PHE A 125 -1.13 9.65 -15.33
CA PHE A 125 -1.97 10.05 -16.45
C PHE A 125 -1.37 11.18 -17.28
N VAL A 126 -0.73 12.17 -16.67
CA VAL A 126 -0.15 13.30 -17.44
C VAL A 126 1.08 12.86 -18.21
N PHE A 127 1.99 12.13 -17.57
CA PHE A 127 3.31 11.83 -18.14
C PHE A 127 3.40 10.47 -18.83
N TYR A 128 2.57 9.50 -18.43
CA TYR A 128 2.69 8.11 -18.89
C TYR A 128 1.40 7.55 -19.50
N LYS A 129 0.38 8.39 -19.80
CA LYS A 129 -0.90 7.89 -20.34
C LYS A 129 -0.77 7.05 -21.60
N GLU A 130 0.18 7.38 -22.47
CA GLU A 130 0.38 6.67 -23.74
C GLU A 130 0.95 5.27 -23.54
N MET A 131 1.70 5.07 -22.46
CA MET A 131 2.31 3.78 -22.13
C MET A 131 1.43 2.93 -21.21
N ILE A 132 0.62 3.57 -20.36
CA ILE A 132 -0.19 2.90 -19.33
C ILE A 132 -1.61 2.62 -19.82
N PHE A 133 -2.25 3.59 -20.46
CA PHE A 133 -3.67 3.54 -20.80
C PHE A 133 -3.88 3.38 -22.29
N HIS A 134 -4.90 2.61 -22.65
CA HIS A 134 -5.34 2.51 -24.04
C HIS A 134 -5.83 3.88 -24.54
N VAL A 135 -5.63 4.17 -25.83
CA VAL A 135 -5.91 5.47 -26.48
C VAL A 135 -7.31 6.01 -26.18
N ARG A 136 -8.31 5.12 -26.08
CA ARG A 136 -9.70 5.46 -25.73
C ARG A 136 -9.85 6.19 -24.39
N TYR A 137 -8.92 5.96 -23.46
CA TYR A 137 -8.94 6.50 -22.10
C TYR A 137 -8.06 7.74 -21.94
N HIS A 138 -7.52 8.32 -23.03
CA HIS A 138 -6.69 9.53 -22.97
C HIS A 138 -7.52 10.82 -22.79
N ASN A 139 -8.68 10.71 -22.15
CA ASN A 139 -9.63 11.78 -21.95
C ASN A 139 -9.70 12.19 -20.47
N LEU A 140 -10.05 13.45 -20.21
CA LEU A 140 -10.16 13.97 -18.84
C LEU A 140 -11.22 13.22 -18.00
N LEU A 141 -12.28 12.74 -18.66
CA LEU A 141 -13.32 11.92 -18.02
C LEU A 141 -12.74 10.61 -17.44
N SER A 142 -11.75 10.01 -18.11
CA SER A 142 -11.10 8.78 -17.67
C SER A 142 -10.20 9.04 -16.46
N LEU A 143 -9.45 10.15 -16.45
CA LEU A 143 -8.69 10.58 -15.28
C LEU A 143 -9.61 10.77 -14.07
N LEU A 144 -10.74 11.46 -14.26
CA LEU A 144 -11.73 11.66 -13.20
C LEU A 144 -12.27 10.32 -12.69
N ALA A 145 -12.63 9.41 -13.58
CA ALA A 145 -13.11 8.08 -13.21
C ALA A 145 -12.08 7.29 -12.40
N PHE A 146 -10.82 7.30 -12.82
CA PHE A 146 -9.74 6.63 -12.09
C PHE A 146 -9.51 7.21 -10.70
N ASN A 147 -9.48 8.55 -10.57
CA ASN A 147 -9.38 9.20 -9.26
C ASN A 147 -10.60 8.92 -8.38
N PHE A 148 -11.80 8.81 -8.98
CA PHE A 148 -13.00 8.42 -8.27
C PHE A 148 -12.90 7.00 -7.71
N PHE A 149 -12.30 6.05 -8.43
CA PHE A 149 -12.05 4.71 -7.91
C PHE A 149 -11.06 4.71 -6.73
N ILE A 150 -10.07 5.60 -6.72
CA ILE A 150 -9.16 5.78 -5.57
C ILE A 150 -9.95 6.30 -4.36
N LEU A 151 -10.81 7.30 -4.56
CA LEU A 151 -11.66 7.84 -3.50
C LEU A 151 -12.65 6.78 -2.97
N LEU A 152 -13.25 5.99 -3.86
CA LEU A 152 -14.13 4.89 -3.48
C LEU A 152 -13.37 3.84 -2.66
N SER A 153 -12.16 3.46 -3.07
CA SER A 153 -11.30 2.54 -2.33
C SER A 153 -10.95 3.08 -0.94
N CYS A 154 -10.64 4.38 -0.84
CA CYS A 154 -10.43 5.05 0.44
C CYS A 154 -11.68 4.98 1.34
N CYS A 155 -12.86 5.27 0.79
CA CYS A 155 -14.13 5.19 1.53
C CYS A 155 -14.35 3.77 2.08
N LEU A 156 -14.14 2.74 1.25
CA LEU A 156 -14.26 1.34 1.67
C LEU A 156 -13.30 1.00 2.81
N LEU A 157 -12.04 1.45 2.74
CA LEU A 157 -11.05 1.22 3.80
C LEU A 157 -11.44 1.89 5.13
N VAL A 158 -11.98 3.11 5.08
CA VAL A 158 -12.46 3.81 6.28
C VAL A 158 -13.65 3.09 6.89
N LEU A 159 -14.63 2.67 6.07
CA LEU A 159 -15.79 1.91 6.53
C LEU A 159 -15.37 0.56 7.14
N GLN A 160 -14.43 -0.14 6.50
CA GLN A 160 -13.88 -1.40 7.00
C GLN A 160 -13.18 -1.20 8.36
N GLY A 161 -12.42 -0.12 8.52
CA GLY A 161 -11.78 0.24 9.79
C GLY A 161 -12.81 0.50 10.90
N GLN A 162 -13.87 1.26 10.61
CA GLN A 162 -14.95 1.53 11.55
C GLN A 162 -15.72 0.25 11.95
N PHE A 163 -16.04 -0.60 10.97
CA PHE A 163 -16.70 -1.87 11.20
C PHE A 163 -15.85 -2.78 12.08
N SER A 164 -14.55 -2.89 11.79
CA SER A 164 -13.60 -3.67 12.59
C SER A 164 -13.58 -3.18 14.04
N ALA A 165 -13.46 -1.87 14.25
CA ALA A 165 -13.46 -1.26 15.58
C ALA A 165 -14.78 -1.51 16.35
N LYS A 166 -15.92 -1.51 15.66
CA LYS A 166 -17.22 -1.83 16.25
C LYS A 166 -17.28 -3.29 16.72
N VAL A 167 -16.86 -4.24 15.88
CA VAL A 167 -16.83 -5.68 16.22
C VAL A 167 -15.94 -5.94 17.43
N TYR A 168 -14.75 -5.33 17.50
CA TYR A 168 -13.87 -5.48 18.66
C TYR A 168 -14.53 -4.98 19.96
N ARG A 169 -15.24 -3.86 19.92
CA ARG A 169 -15.96 -3.33 21.10
C ARG A 169 -17.11 -4.24 21.54
N GLU A 170 -17.77 -4.92 20.62
CA GLU A 170 -18.85 -5.87 20.95
C GLU A 170 -18.31 -7.16 21.58
N LEU A 171 -17.16 -7.65 21.10
CA LEU A 171 -16.47 -8.79 21.69
C LEU A 171 -15.97 -8.51 23.11
N GLU A 172 -15.43 -7.32 23.38
CA GLU A 172 -14.98 -6.93 24.73
C GLU A 172 -16.16 -6.77 25.72
N LYS A 173 -17.33 -6.38 25.23
CA LYS A 173 -18.55 -6.24 26.06
C LYS A 173 -19.25 -7.56 26.34
N THR A 174 -18.97 -8.61 25.57
CA THR A 174 -19.54 -9.94 25.79
C THR A 174 -18.66 -10.66 26.81
N PRO A 175 -19.07 -10.77 28.10
CA PRO A 175 -18.26 -11.46 29.08
C PRO A 175 -18.16 -12.93 28.65
N SER A 176 -17.02 -13.55 28.93
CA SER A 176 -16.77 -14.99 28.83
C SER A 176 -17.78 -15.80 29.66
N ASN A 177 -19.03 -15.88 29.21
CA ASN A 177 -20.04 -16.76 29.77
C ASN A 177 -20.05 -18.05 28.95
N LYS A 178 -18.99 -18.84 29.14
CA LYS A 178 -18.94 -20.28 28.87
C LYS A 178 -17.61 -20.84 29.41
N LYS A 179 -17.39 -20.71 30.73
CA LYS A 179 -16.82 -21.85 31.46
C LYS A 179 -17.95 -22.87 31.56
N ILE A 180 -18.07 -23.72 30.54
CA ILE A 180 -18.93 -24.90 30.61
C ILE A 180 -18.31 -25.78 31.68
N LYS A 181 -19.07 -25.97 32.77
CA LYS A 181 -18.83 -26.93 33.84
C LYS A 181 -18.72 -28.34 33.29
#